data_AF-A0A7V0Y078-F1
#
_entry.id   AF-A0A7V0Y078-F1
#
_cell.length_a   1.000
_cell.length_b   1.000
_cell.length_c   1.000
_cell.angle_alpha   90.00
_cell.angle_beta   90.00
_cell.angle_gamma   90.00
#
_symmetry.space_group_name_H-M   'P 1'
#
loop_
_entity.id
_entity.type
_entity.pdbx_description
1 polymer ?
#
loop_
_entity_poly.entity_id
_entity_poly.type
_entity_poly.pdbx_seq_one_letter_code
_entity_poly.pdbx_strand_id
1 'polypeptide(L)'
;FYSFFNKSLLTEKKIEGLYIPVDSPGDLLKHPVFRKLYDRVRNREMKIVPIVTLWSKELGKKSRWNWMIKITGKYHLWSTTWELLMLLIKRRKVTFRVGIARKSRKNITPEIFVKNLHSVWLGARENVVGVSLKSWLDIKNETLFDLKLKNPEKIKKASEILDKLATKYSPARAEFYTRLTGKILKTLFTKYHYFDDDIIYLRRICGMKGTNIILIPTHRSYFDYLILNYLLYNEKVTVPLVAAGDNLSFFPLGAVLRQMGVFFIRRKIKNDPFYINVLNCYLKNVIAAGYDIEFFIEGGRSRSGMVRSPRIGMLKMLAENSKSAGRKLYVVPVSVTYEKLKEVEDYKKERNGYKIPEKENFFSRLKTLLKTRYGPVYIRFSRPIYLSSKFNEQTAFRIAEYQERATVISFSALFSTVFLCQKELNSNEVIEKMEYCVNELKQLPFVITAPALANLDVNCSRLIRRLVKKGDILDPDKNGTFVLSPDAVHEFNYYKNSIAFAFSYFFASLLEGNENRGFAVEFLETFIKGFNSTMI
;
A
#
# COMPACT_ATOMS: atom_id res chain seq x y z
N PHE A 1 11.32 -44.20 11.77
CA PHE A 1 12.28 -44.34 10.64
C PHE A 1 13.73 -44.22 11.16
N TYR A 2 14.15 -45.08 12.08
CA TYR A 2 15.46 -44.99 12.76
C TYR A 2 16.25 -46.31 12.72
N SER A 3 16.20 -47.04 11.61
CA SER A 3 16.77 -48.40 11.54
C SER A 3 17.40 -48.77 10.19
N PHE A 4 17.99 -47.82 9.45
CA PHE A 4 18.55 -48.16 8.13
C PHE A 4 19.91 -47.56 7.75
N PHE A 5 20.69 -47.08 8.72
CA PHE A 5 22.07 -46.67 8.43
C PHE A 5 23.08 -47.59 9.10
N ASN A 6 23.86 -48.26 8.24
CA ASN A 6 25.02 -49.08 8.57
C ASN A 6 25.94 -48.33 9.55
N LYS A 7 26.20 -48.93 10.72
CA LYS A 7 26.99 -48.37 11.82
C LYS A 7 28.48 -48.18 11.51
N SER A 8 28.99 -48.67 10.37
CA SER A 8 30.44 -48.77 10.10
C SER A 8 31.12 -47.51 9.53
N LEU A 9 30.39 -46.42 9.28
CA LEU A 9 30.95 -45.18 8.67
C LEU A 9 31.02 -43.98 9.62
N LEU A 10 30.63 -44.13 10.88
CA LEU A 10 30.62 -43.04 11.86
C LEU A 10 31.76 -43.23 12.86
N THR A 11 32.80 -42.41 12.73
CA THR A 11 33.88 -42.28 13.73
C THR A 11 33.32 -42.20 15.15
N GLU A 12 33.83 -43.05 16.05
CA GLU A 12 33.37 -43.29 17.45
C GLU A 12 33.38 -42.09 18.40
N LYS A 13 33.68 -40.88 17.93
CA LYS A 13 33.47 -39.68 18.74
C LYS A 13 31.97 -39.40 18.81
N LYS A 14 31.38 -39.70 19.97
CA LYS A 14 30.01 -39.31 20.35
C LYS A 14 29.84 -37.82 20.06
N ILE A 15 29.18 -37.47 18.96
CA ILE A 15 28.82 -36.08 18.66
C ILE A 15 27.73 -35.76 19.68
N GLU A 16 28.07 -35.02 20.73
CA GLU A 16 27.10 -34.42 21.64
C GLU A 16 26.30 -33.37 20.85
N GLY A 17 25.25 -33.80 20.18
CA GLY A 17 24.34 -32.94 19.47
C GLY A 17 23.58 -32.08 20.48
N LEU A 18 23.69 -30.76 20.34
CA LEU A 18 22.95 -29.80 21.15
C LEU A 18 21.80 -29.22 20.35
N TYR A 19 20.56 -29.50 20.77
CA TYR A 19 19.37 -28.92 20.18
C TYR A 19 18.89 -27.74 21.04
N ILE A 20 18.84 -26.55 20.44
CA ILE A 20 18.33 -25.34 21.08
C ILE A 20 17.15 -24.84 20.23
N PRO A 21 15.89 -25.07 20.64
CA PRO A 21 14.72 -24.56 19.94
C PRO A 21 14.57 -23.07 20.25
N VAL A 22 14.83 -22.21 19.27
CA VAL A 22 14.70 -20.76 19.39
C VAL A 22 14.05 -20.18 18.16
N ASP A 23 13.13 -19.25 18.36
CA ASP A 23 12.37 -18.61 17.29
C ASP A 23 13.09 -17.36 16.73
N SER A 24 14.09 -16.84 17.47
CA SER A 24 14.83 -15.64 17.06
C SER A 24 16.33 -15.69 17.38
N PRO A 25 17.16 -14.93 16.65
CA PRO A 25 18.57 -14.70 17.01
C PRO A 25 18.72 -14.09 18.42
N GLY A 26 17.77 -13.26 18.84
CA GLY A 26 17.75 -12.67 20.18
C GLY A 26 17.53 -13.70 21.28
N ASP A 27 16.67 -14.69 21.07
CA ASP A 27 16.42 -15.77 22.03
C ASP A 27 17.63 -16.69 22.12
N LEU A 28 18.30 -16.95 20.99
CA LEU A 28 19.56 -17.70 20.98
C LEU A 28 20.62 -17.05 21.85
N LEU A 29 20.81 -15.72 21.73
CA LEU A 29 21.76 -14.96 22.55
C LEU A 29 21.47 -15.08 24.06
N LYS A 30 20.20 -15.17 24.45
CA LYS A 30 19.78 -15.29 25.84
C LYS A 30 19.79 -16.72 26.36
N HIS A 31 19.83 -17.71 25.47
CA HIS A 31 19.71 -19.10 25.86
C HIS A 31 20.94 -19.53 26.70
N PRO A 32 20.75 -20.01 27.94
CA PRO A 32 21.87 -20.28 28.86
C PRO A 32 22.80 -21.38 28.32
N VAL A 33 22.23 -22.35 27.61
CA VAL A 33 22.99 -23.42 26.98
C VAL A 33 23.83 -22.89 25.80
N PHE A 34 23.30 -21.93 25.03
CA PHE A 34 24.06 -21.30 23.95
C PHE A 34 25.25 -20.53 24.52
N ARG A 35 25.07 -19.80 25.62
CA ARG A 35 26.14 -19.02 26.24
C ARG A 35 27.27 -19.91 26.77
N LYS A 36 26.92 -21.00 27.47
CA LYS A 36 27.89 -22.03 27.89
C LYS A 36 28.63 -22.68 26.72
N LEU A 37 27.94 -22.90 25.60
CA LEU A 37 28.56 -23.42 24.37
C LEU A 37 29.54 -22.38 23.82
N TYR A 38 29.06 -21.15 23.63
CA TYR A 38 29.82 -20.04 23.06
C TYR A 38 31.14 -19.80 23.79
N ASP A 39 31.11 -19.75 25.12
CA ASP A 39 32.31 -19.52 25.93
C ASP A 39 33.36 -20.64 25.77
N ARG A 40 32.93 -21.88 25.55
CA ARG A 40 33.84 -23.00 25.27
C ARG A 40 34.47 -22.92 23.88
N VAL A 41 33.76 -22.35 22.90
CA VAL A 41 34.16 -22.40 21.50
C VAL A 41 34.77 -21.09 20.98
N ARG A 42 34.50 -19.93 21.58
CA ARG A 42 34.84 -18.58 21.04
C ARG A 42 36.31 -18.36 20.63
N ASN A 43 37.25 -19.07 21.24
CA ASN A 43 38.69 -18.98 20.94
C ASN A 43 39.14 -19.95 19.83
N ARG A 44 38.25 -20.82 19.34
CA ARG A 44 38.52 -21.83 18.33
C ARG A 44 38.11 -21.33 16.94
N GLU A 45 38.79 -21.83 15.91
CA GLU A 45 38.34 -21.58 14.54
C GLU A 45 37.06 -22.41 14.30
N MET A 46 35.96 -21.74 13.96
CA MET A 46 34.68 -22.39 13.74
C MET A 46 34.30 -22.38 12.26
N LYS A 47 33.72 -23.49 11.80
CA LYS A 47 33.08 -23.60 10.50
C LYS A 47 31.58 -23.78 10.72
N ILE A 48 30.79 -22.82 10.26
CA ILE A 48 29.33 -22.87 10.31
C ILE A 48 28.87 -23.60 9.05
N VAL A 49 28.25 -24.76 9.22
CA VAL A 49 27.66 -25.55 8.14
C VAL A 49 26.15 -25.44 8.24
N PRO A 50 25.48 -24.67 7.36
CA PRO A 50 24.02 -24.58 7.41
C PRO A 50 23.43 -25.88 6.88
N ILE A 51 22.56 -26.49 7.66
CA ILE A 51 21.77 -27.65 7.26
C ILE A 51 20.34 -27.18 7.02
N VAL A 52 19.87 -27.30 5.78
CA VAL A 52 18.51 -26.93 5.40
C VAL A 52 17.74 -28.19 5.07
N THR A 53 16.79 -28.53 5.93
CA THR A 53 15.82 -29.57 5.64
C THR A 53 14.66 -28.92 4.93
N LEU A 54 14.58 -29.15 3.62
CA LEU A 54 13.43 -28.75 2.84
C LEU A 54 12.38 -29.84 2.84
N TRP A 55 11.15 -29.35 2.83
CA TRP A 55 10.01 -30.13 2.41
C TRP A 55 9.53 -29.58 1.09
N SER A 56 9.97 -30.20 0.00
CA SER A 56 9.54 -29.80 -1.33
C SER A 56 9.78 -30.92 -2.36
N LYS A 57 9.11 -30.73 -3.49
CA LYS A 57 8.89 -31.63 -4.61
C LYS A 57 10.03 -31.51 -5.61
N GLU A 58 10.57 -32.62 -6.13
CA GLU A 58 11.29 -32.56 -7.40
C GLU A 58 10.30 -32.20 -8.53
N LEU A 59 10.41 -30.98 -9.06
CA LEU A 59 9.72 -30.54 -10.27
C LEU A 59 10.64 -30.79 -11.46
N GLY A 60 10.69 -32.03 -11.92
CA GLY A 60 11.51 -32.41 -13.08
C GLY A 60 11.15 -33.74 -13.74
N LYS A 61 10.48 -34.66 -13.03
CA LYS A 61 10.04 -35.93 -13.65
C LYS A 61 8.57 -35.84 -14.07
N LYS A 62 8.32 -36.18 -15.34
CA LYS A 62 6.99 -36.32 -16.00
C LYS A 62 5.92 -36.70 -14.97
N SER A 63 5.03 -35.76 -14.65
CA SER A 63 3.91 -36.04 -13.76
C SER A 63 2.80 -36.68 -14.60
N ARG A 64 2.12 -37.72 -14.08
CA ARG A 64 0.87 -38.30 -14.66
C ARG A 64 -0.22 -37.26 -14.99
N TRP A 65 -0.02 -36.01 -14.55
CA TRP A 65 -0.93 -34.89 -14.65
C TRP A 65 -0.49 -33.83 -15.67
N ASN A 66 0.44 -34.14 -16.59
CA ASN A 66 0.89 -33.19 -17.62
C ASN A 66 -0.24 -32.65 -18.50
N TRP A 67 -1.32 -33.43 -18.69
CA TRP A 67 -2.53 -32.99 -19.38
C TRP A 67 -3.16 -31.75 -18.72
N MET A 68 -3.03 -31.60 -17.41
CA MET A 68 -3.57 -30.45 -16.68
C MET A 68 -2.78 -29.16 -16.91
N ILE A 69 -1.54 -29.20 -17.42
CA ILE A 69 -0.75 -27.99 -17.71
C ILE A 69 -1.42 -27.13 -18.78
N LYS A 70 -2.14 -27.74 -19.72
CA LYS A 70 -2.93 -27.04 -20.74
C LYS A 70 -4.09 -26.23 -20.15
N ILE A 71 -4.63 -26.64 -19.00
CA ILE A 71 -5.76 -25.99 -18.33
C ILE A 71 -5.25 -25.01 -17.25
N THR A 72 -4.13 -25.31 -16.62
CA THR A 72 -3.66 -24.63 -15.40
C THR A 72 -2.50 -23.65 -15.61
N GLY A 73 -1.94 -23.55 -16.82
CA GLY A 73 -0.82 -22.67 -17.13
C GLY A 73 0.50 -23.09 -16.47
N LYS A 74 1.56 -22.31 -16.68
CA LYS A 74 2.89 -22.56 -16.11
C LYS A 74 2.93 -22.18 -14.61
N TYR A 75 3.75 -22.88 -13.83
CA TYR A 75 3.81 -22.82 -12.36
C TYR A 75 3.98 -21.40 -11.77
N HIS A 76 4.76 -20.53 -12.41
CA HIS A 76 5.01 -19.15 -11.96
C HIS A 76 3.78 -18.21 -12.06
N LEU A 77 2.65 -18.71 -12.56
CA LEU A 77 1.40 -17.97 -12.67
C LEU A 77 0.33 -18.48 -11.70
N TRP A 78 0.64 -19.49 -10.87
CA TRP A 78 -0.29 -20.04 -9.91
C TRP A 78 -0.49 -19.09 -8.73
N SER A 79 -1.69 -19.15 -8.15
CA SER A 79 -1.99 -18.42 -6.93
C SER A 79 -1.63 -19.26 -5.70
N THR A 80 -1.31 -18.62 -4.57
CA THR A 80 -0.78 -19.31 -3.38
C THR A 80 -1.76 -20.36 -2.81
N THR A 81 -3.07 -20.11 -2.91
CA THR A 81 -4.11 -21.08 -2.54
C THR A 81 -4.10 -22.31 -3.44
N TRP A 82 -3.79 -22.13 -4.73
CA TRP A 82 -3.68 -23.22 -5.69
C TRP A 82 -2.37 -24.00 -5.49
N GLU A 83 -1.28 -23.31 -5.16
CA GLU A 83 -0.06 -23.95 -4.69
C GLU A 83 -0.32 -24.80 -3.43
N LEU A 84 -1.06 -24.27 -2.45
CA LEU A 84 -1.48 -25.00 -1.24
C LEU A 84 -2.37 -26.20 -1.52
N LEU A 85 -3.35 -26.09 -2.42
CA LEU A 85 -4.17 -27.21 -2.83
C LEU A 85 -3.30 -28.30 -3.50
N MET A 86 -2.37 -27.89 -4.37
CA MET A 86 -1.43 -28.80 -5.03
C MET A 86 -0.41 -29.41 -4.06
N LEU A 87 -0.10 -28.72 -2.96
CA LEU A 87 0.69 -29.24 -1.83
C LEU A 87 -0.05 -30.32 -1.05
N LEU A 88 -1.38 -30.21 -0.92
CA LEU A 88 -2.22 -31.23 -0.28
C LEU A 88 -2.44 -32.45 -1.18
N ILE A 89 -2.60 -32.24 -2.49
CA ILE A 89 -2.88 -33.30 -3.47
C ILE A 89 -1.62 -34.13 -3.83
N LYS A 90 -0.43 -33.52 -3.87
CA LYS A 90 0.83 -34.23 -4.18
C LYS A 90 1.64 -34.51 -2.90
N ARG A 91 1.46 -35.71 -2.34
CA ARG A 91 2.17 -36.24 -1.15
C ARG A 91 3.71 -36.04 -1.23
N ARG A 92 4.31 -35.91 -0.04
CA ARG A 92 5.59 -35.25 0.32
C ARG A 92 6.88 -36.01 -0.09
N LYS A 93 7.91 -35.29 -0.54
CA LYS A 93 9.34 -35.71 -0.48
C LYS A 93 10.10 -34.77 0.47
N VAL A 94 10.98 -35.34 1.29
CA VAL A 94 11.89 -34.60 2.18
C VAL A 94 13.23 -34.46 1.46
N THR A 95 13.75 -33.25 1.35
CA THR A 95 15.08 -33.01 0.78
C THR A 95 15.99 -32.43 1.84
N PHE A 96 17.13 -33.05 2.05
CA PHE A 96 18.15 -32.57 2.98
C PHE A 96 19.27 -31.91 2.19
N ARG A 97 19.62 -30.66 2.51
CA ARG A 97 20.77 -29.96 1.91
C ARG A 97 21.76 -29.53 2.98
N VAL A 98 22.99 -29.98 2.83
CA VAL A 98 24.15 -29.51 3.60
C VAL A 98 24.81 -28.40 2.79
N GLY A 99 24.84 -27.19 3.33
CA GLY A 99 25.47 -26.04 2.66
C GLY A 99 26.99 -26.01 2.86
N ILE A 100 27.64 -25.09 2.15
CA ILE A 100 29.10 -24.90 2.22
C ILE A 100 29.47 -24.33 3.59
N ALA A 101 30.50 -24.93 4.20
CA ALA A 101 31.06 -24.49 5.47
C ALA A 101 31.63 -23.07 5.38
N ARG A 102 31.13 -22.13 6.19
CA ARG A 102 31.67 -20.77 6.30
C ARG A 102 32.53 -20.63 7.55
N LYS A 103 33.78 -20.16 7.38
CA LYS A 103 34.65 -19.84 8.51
C LYS A 103 34.11 -18.64 9.29
N SER A 104 34.02 -18.77 10.61
CA SER A 104 33.78 -17.66 11.52
C SER A 104 35.11 -17.19 12.11
N ARG A 105 35.25 -15.87 12.28
CA ARG A 105 36.42 -15.26 12.92
C ARG A 105 36.51 -15.67 14.40
N LYS A 106 37.74 -15.79 14.91
CA LYS A 106 38.04 -16.03 16.34
C LYS A 106 37.76 -14.77 17.16
N ASN A 107 37.49 -14.93 18.46
CA ASN A 107 37.37 -13.84 19.44
C ASN A 107 36.37 -12.73 19.06
N ILE A 108 35.31 -13.06 18.34
CA ILE A 108 34.22 -12.11 18.10
C ILE A 108 33.33 -12.01 19.34
N THR A 109 32.40 -11.06 19.36
CA THR A 109 31.39 -10.99 20.41
C THR A 109 30.24 -11.96 20.09
N PRO A 110 29.50 -12.47 21.09
CA PRO A 110 28.39 -13.39 20.86
C PRO A 110 27.34 -12.80 19.91
N GLU A 111 27.13 -11.48 19.94
CA GLU A 111 26.21 -10.77 19.03
C GLU A 111 26.65 -10.88 17.58
N ILE A 112 27.94 -10.67 17.30
CA ILE A 112 28.51 -10.80 15.95
C ILE A 112 28.45 -12.27 15.50
N PHE A 113 28.72 -13.21 16.41
CA PHE A 113 28.66 -14.63 16.11
C PHE A 113 27.24 -15.08 15.74
N VAL A 114 26.24 -14.68 16.53
CA VAL A 114 24.83 -14.98 16.24
C VAL A 114 24.37 -14.30 14.96
N LYS A 115 24.78 -13.05 14.71
CA LYS A 115 24.50 -12.36 13.45
C LYS A 115 25.09 -13.10 12.25
N ASN A 116 26.31 -13.60 12.37
CA ASN A 116 26.95 -14.41 11.33
C ASN A 116 26.20 -15.71 11.11
N LEU A 117 25.88 -16.46 12.17
CA LEU A 117 25.05 -17.67 12.10
C LEU A 117 23.74 -17.42 11.35
N HIS A 118 23.02 -16.37 11.74
CA HIS A 118 21.76 -15.99 11.12
C HIS A 118 21.93 -15.63 9.64
N SER A 119 22.98 -14.88 9.29
CA SER A 119 23.30 -14.54 7.89
C SER A 119 23.64 -15.78 7.05
N VAL A 120 24.41 -16.73 7.60
CA VAL A 120 24.72 -18.00 6.92
C VAL A 120 23.45 -18.82 6.71
N TRP A 121 22.57 -18.88 7.70
CA TRP A 121 21.28 -19.57 7.61
C TRP A 121 20.36 -18.93 6.55
N LEU A 122 20.21 -17.60 6.57
CA LEU A 122 19.41 -16.88 5.58
C LEU A 122 19.93 -17.11 4.15
N GLY A 123 21.24 -16.99 3.93
CA GLY A 123 21.82 -17.24 2.61
C GLY A 123 21.65 -18.70 2.15
N ALA A 124 21.77 -19.67 3.07
CA ALA A 124 21.51 -21.06 2.75
C ALA A 124 20.02 -21.31 2.41
N ARG A 125 19.10 -20.67 3.12
CA ARG A 125 17.66 -20.71 2.81
C ARG A 125 17.39 -20.11 1.43
N GLU A 126 17.90 -18.92 1.12
CA GLU A 126 17.74 -18.26 -0.18
C GLU A 126 18.25 -19.11 -1.35
N ASN A 127 19.40 -19.77 -1.20
CA ASN A 127 19.96 -20.67 -2.22
C ASN A 127 19.08 -21.90 -2.51
N VAL A 128 18.12 -22.19 -1.64
CA VAL A 128 17.42 -23.47 -1.58
C VAL A 128 15.92 -23.32 -1.87
N VAL A 129 15.26 -22.27 -1.35
CA VAL A 129 13.86 -21.92 -1.66
C VAL A 129 13.72 -20.75 -2.64
N GLY A 130 14.83 -20.14 -3.05
CA GLY A 130 14.82 -18.87 -3.79
C GLY A 130 14.59 -17.68 -2.86
N VAL A 131 14.45 -16.49 -3.45
CA VAL A 131 14.12 -15.25 -2.72
C VAL A 131 12.67 -15.33 -2.24
N SER A 132 12.44 -15.94 -1.09
CA SER A 132 11.14 -15.89 -0.41
C SER A 132 11.08 -14.65 0.46
N LEU A 133 10.00 -13.86 0.36
CA LEU A 133 9.76 -12.76 1.27
C LEU A 133 9.76 -13.27 2.73
N LYS A 134 10.40 -12.52 3.63
CA LYS A 134 10.49 -12.88 5.05
C LYS A 134 9.12 -12.93 5.70
N SER A 135 8.91 -13.84 6.64
CA SER A 135 7.65 -13.87 7.39
C SER A 135 7.55 -12.66 8.32
N TRP A 136 6.33 -12.34 8.77
CA TRP A 136 6.15 -11.24 9.74
C TRP A 136 6.87 -11.50 11.07
N LEU A 137 7.01 -12.78 11.48
CA LEU A 137 7.77 -13.18 12.65
C LEU A 137 9.27 -12.93 12.45
N ASP A 138 9.81 -13.28 11.28
CA ASP A 138 11.21 -13.01 10.94
C ASP A 138 11.49 -11.50 11.03
N ILE A 139 10.63 -10.66 10.45
CA ILE A 139 10.76 -9.19 10.50
C ILE A 139 10.67 -8.68 11.94
N LYS A 140 9.71 -9.17 12.74
CA LYS A 140 9.57 -8.80 14.16
C LYS A 140 10.85 -9.13 14.94
N ASN A 141 11.36 -10.34 14.75
CA ASN A 141 12.52 -10.86 15.46
C ASN A 141 13.82 -10.12 15.07
N GLU A 142 14.02 -9.87 13.78
CA GLU A 142 15.11 -9.02 13.29
C GLU A 142 15.00 -7.59 13.83
N THR A 143 13.80 -7.04 13.96
CA THR A 143 13.58 -5.70 14.52
C THR A 143 13.96 -5.65 15.99
N LEU A 144 13.53 -6.63 16.79
CA LEU A 144 13.93 -6.73 18.19
C LEU A 144 15.45 -6.87 18.35
N PHE A 145 16.09 -7.63 17.46
CA PHE A 145 17.54 -7.80 17.44
C PHE A 145 18.27 -6.49 17.07
N ASP A 146 17.83 -5.81 16.01
CA ASP A 146 18.45 -4.59 15.49
C ASP A 146 18.28 -3.37 16.41
N LEU A 147 17.24 -3.36 17.25
CA LEU A 147 17.06 -2.33 18.28
C LEU A 147 18.14 -2.36 19.36
N LYS A 148 18.91 -3.46 19.49
CA LYS A 148 20.04 -3.62 20.44
C LYS A 148 19.69 -3.23 21.88
N LEU A 149 18.45 -3.50 22.31
CA LEU A 149 17.98 -3.17 23.65
C LEU A 149 18.60 -4.14 24.66
N LYS A 150 19.18 -3.61 25.75
CA LYS A 150 19.75 -4.42 26.84
C LYS A 150 18.76 -4.70 27.97
N ASN A 151 17.88 -3.74 28.28
CA ASN A 151 16.92 -3.86 29.38
C ASN A 151 15.75 -4.80 28.99
N PRO A 152 15.50 -5.88 29.76
CA PRO A 152 14.39 -6.82 29.52
C PRO A 152 13.02 -6.17 29.41
N GLU A 153 12.70 -5.17 30.24
CA GLU A 153 11.42 -4.45 30.20
C GLU A 153 11.25 -3.67 28.90
N LYS A 154 12.32 -3.02 28.43
CA LYS A 154 12.32 -2.32 27.13
C LYS A 154 12.14 -3.29 25.97
N ILE A 155 12.72 -4.48 26.04
CA ILE A 155 12.54 -5.53 25.03
C ILE A 155 11.08 -6.00 25.03
N LYS A 156 10.49 -6.27 26.19
CA LYS A 156 9.08 -6.65 26.31
C LYS A 156 8.17 -5.56 25.74
N LYS A 157 8.40 -4.30 26.14
CA LYS A 157 7.68 -3.14 25.61
C LYS A 157 7.81 -3.00 24.09
N ALA A 158 9.01 -3.19 23.53
CA ALA A 158 9.23 -3.18 22.08
C ALA A 158 8.48 -4.32 21.38
N SER A 159 8.47 -5.52 21.97
CA SER A 159 7.71 -6.66 21.44
C SER A 159 6.21 -6.35 21.41
N GLU A 160 5.65 -5.81 22.49
CA GLU A 160 4.24 -5.43 22.56
C GLU A 160 3.87 -4.34 21.55
N ILE A 161 4.77 -3.37 21.33
CA ILE A 161 4.61 -2.37 20.27
C ILE A 161 4.58 -3.06 18.92
N LEU A 162 5.52 -3.96 18.65
CA LEU A 162 5.60 -4.70 17.38
C LEU A 162 4.40 -5.62 17.16
N ASP A 163 3.85 -6.24 18.21
CA ASP A 163 2.65 -7.08 18.10
C ASP A 163 1.41 -6.28 17.69
N LYS A 164 1.32 -5.03 18.15
CA LYS A 164 0.27 -4.08 17.76
C LYS A 164 0.55 -3.42 16.42
N LEU A 165 1.81 -3.28 16.03
CA LEU A 165 2.21 -2.57 14.83
C LEU A 165 2.25 -3.50 13.62
N ALA A 166 2.97 -4.61 13.71
CA ALA A 166 3.35 -5.45 12.59
C ALA A 166 2.16 -6.04 11.83
N THR A 167 2.38 -6.24 10.54
CA THR A 167 1.51 -7.06 9.72
C THR A 167 1.51 -8.51 10.22
N LYS A 168 0.44 -9.25 9.93
CA LYS A 168 0.41 -10.72 10.09
C LYS A 168 0.17 -11.36 8.72
N TYR A 169 0.85 -10.82 7.71
CA TYR A 169 0.65 -11.14 6.31
C TYR A 169 0.67 -12.65 6.08
N SER A 170 -0.36 -13.15 5.43
CA SER A 170 -0.49 -14.54 5.04
C SER A 170 -0.92 -14.57 3.58
N PRO A 171 -0.07 -15.00 2.64
CA PRO A 171 -0.38 -14.99 1.20
C PRO A 171 -1.70 -15.69 0.86
N ALA A 172 -1.97 -16.84 1.47
CA ALA A 172 -3.19 -17.62 1.24
C ALA A 172 -4.45 -16.88 1.72
N ARG A 173 -4.40 -16.26 2.90
CA ARG A 173 -5.54 -15.51 3.44
C ARG A 173 -5.72 -14.18 2.71
N ALA A 174 -4.62 -13.50 2.41
CA ALA A 174 -4.62 -12.28 1.60
C ALA A 174 -5.32 -12.53 0.27
N GLU A 175 -4.93 -13.57 -0.46
CA GLU A 175 -5.59 -13.96 -1.71
C GLU A 175 -7.09 -14.22 -1.54
N PHE A 176 -7.47 -15.00 -0.51
CA PHE A 176 -8.86 -15.30 -0.24
C PHE A 176 -9.67 -14.01 0.00
N TYR A 177 -9.17 -13.10 0.84
CA TYR A 177 -9.83 -11.84 1.12
C TYR A 177 -9.84 -10.91 -0.10
N THR A 178 -8.77 -10.84 -0.88
CA THR A 178 -8.73 -10.04 -2.11
C THR A 178 -9.77 -10.53 -3.13
N ARG A 179 -9.96 -11.84 -3.28
CA ARG A 179 -11.04 -12.40 -4.13
C ARG A 179 -12.43 -12.04 -3.62
N LEU A 180 -12.65 -12.11 -2.30
CA LEU A 180 -13.92 -11.74 -1.68
C LEU A 180 -14.21 -10.24 -1.88
N THR A 181 -13.23 -9.39 -1.57
CA THR A 181 -13.25 -7.95 -1.81
C THR A 181 -13.55 -7.66 -3.28
N GLY A 182 -12.92 -8.37 -4.22
CA GLY A 182 -13.16 -8.22 -5.65
C GLY A 182 -14.61 -8.46 -6.06
N LYS A 183 -15.29 -9.46 -5.45
CA LYS A 183 -16.73 -9.69 -5.69
C LYS A 183 -17.57 -8.50 -5.22
N ILE A 184 -17.28 -7.99 -4.03
CA ILE A 184 -17.97 -6.82 -3.47
C ILE A 184 -17.74 -5.61 -4.37
N LEU A 185 -16.48 -5.32 -4.69
CA LEU A 185 -16.07 -4.20 -5.52
C LEU A 185 -16.80 -4.17 -6.89
N LYS A 186 -16.91 -5.32 -7.57
CA LYS A 186 -17.67 -5.46 -8.83
C LYS A 186 -19.17 -5.16 -8.71
N THR A 187 -19.75 -5.27 -7.51
CA THR A 187 -21.16 -4.91 -7.28
C THR A 187 -21.36 -3.41 -7.04
N LEU A 188 -20.33 -2.74 -6.50
CA LEU A 188 -20.39 -1.32 -6.13
C LEU A 188 -20.02 -0.39 -7.29
N PHE A 189 -19.01 -0.79 -8.06
CA PHE A 189 -18.43 0.01 -9.13
C PHE A 189 -18.72 -0.63 -10.48
N THR A 190 -19.09 0.20 -11.46
CA THR A 190 -19.50 -0.31 -12.78
C THR A 190 -18.31 -0.69 -13.65
N LYS A 191 -17.20 0.05 -13.52
CA LYS A 191 -15.97 -0.18 -14.30
C LYS A 191 -14.75 0.41 -13.59
N TYR A 192 -13.61 -0.24 -13.76
CA TYR A 192 -12.30 0.25 -13.34
C TYR A 192 -11.56 0.69 -14.60
N HIS A 193 -11.17 1.96 -14.64
CA HIS A 193 -10.38 2.52 -15.72
C HIS A 193 -8.95 2.73 -15.23
N TYR A 194 -8.02 2.08 -15.89
CA TYR A 194 -6.57 2.25 -15.72
C TYR A 194 -5.93 2.05 -17.09
N PHE A 195 -4.66 2.43 -17.22
CA PHE A 195 -3.92 2.28 -18.47
C PHE A 195 -3.02 1.05 -18.38
N ASP A 196 -3.04 0.21 -19.41
CA ASP A 196 -2.23 -1.01 -19.44
C ASP A 196 -0.73 -0.70 -19.39
N ASP A 197 -0.30 0.41 -20.01
CA ASP A 197 1.09 0.87 -19.97
C ASP A 197 1.56 1.17 -18.54
N ASP A 198 0.71 1.78 -17.71
CA ASP A 198 1.02 2.03 -16.30
C ASP A 198 1.29 0.70 -15.58
N ILE A 199 0.42 -0.29 -15.80
CA ILE A 199 0.51 -1.62 -15.18
C ILE A 199 1.76 -2.37 -15.65
N ILE A 200 2.04 -2.36 -16.94
CA ILE A 200 3.24 -2.99 -17.52
C ILE A 200 4.50 -2.36 -16.94
N TYR A 201 4.52 -1.03 -16.86
CA TYR A 201 5.64 -0.29 -16.31
C TYR A 201 5.82 -0.54 -14.81
N LEU A 202 4.74 -0.55 -14.03
CA LEU A 202 4.75 -0.94 -12.62
C LEU A 202 5.30 -2.34 -12.40
N ARG A 203 4.82 -3.31 -13.17
CA ARG A 203 5.29 -4.70 -13.09
C ARG A 203 6.80 -4.79 -13.35
N ARG A 204 7.30 -4.00 -14.30
CA ARG A 204 8.74 -3.93 -14.62
C ARG A 204 9.55 -3.37 -13.46
N ILE A 205 9.14 -2.26 -12.86
CA ILE A 205 9.88 -1.64 -11.75
C ILE A 205 9.82 -2.48 -10.46
N CYS A 206 8.68 -3.10 -10.15
CA CYS A 206 8.55 -4.05 -9.04
C CYS A 206 9.44 -5.29 -9.20
N GLY A 207 9.73 -5.69 -10.45
CA GLY A 207 10.62 -6.82 -10.75
C GLY A 207 12.12 -6.50 -10.63
N MET A 208 12.50 -5.24 -10.43
CA MET A 208 13.91 -4.83 -10.36
C MET A 208 14.56 -5.29 -9.05
N LYS A 209 15.65 -6.07 -9.16
CA LYS A 209 16.39 -6.55 -7.99
C LYS A 209 16.87 -5.38 -7.12
N GLY A 210 16.71 -5.53 -5.81
CA GLY A 210 17.18 -4.56 -4.82
C GLY A 210 16.43 -3.23 -4.84
N THR A 211 15.22 -3.23 -5.40
CA THR A 211 14.35 -2.06 -5.46
C THR A 211 13.07 -2.35 -4.68
N ASN A 212 12.54 -1.34 -3.99
CA ASN A 212 11.20 -1.39 -3.40
C ASN A 212 10.39 -0.20 -3.92
N ILE A 213 9.11 -0.44 -4.12
CA ILE A 213 8.14 0.55 -4.54
C ILE A 213 7.35 1.06 -3.32
N ILE A 214 7.19 2.37 -3.26
CA ILE A 214 6.36 3.07 -2.28
C ILE A 214 5.16 3.64 -3.02
N LEU A 215 3.99 3.03 -2.90
CA LEU A 215 2.75 3.55 -3.49
C LEU A 215 2.16 4.63 -2.57
N ILE A 216 1.89 5.79 -3.16
CA ILE A 216 1.26 6.91 -2.44
C ILE A 216 -0.05 7.27 -3.16
N PRO A 217 -1.16 6.61 -2.80
CA PRO A 217 -2.48 6.96 -3.31
C PRO A 217 -3.06 8.22 -2.69
N THR A 218 -3.92 8.91 -3.44
CA THR A 218 -4.81 9.94 -2.92
C THR A 218 -5.81 9.32 -1.95
N HIS A 219 -6.13 10.01 -0.85
CA HIS A 219 -7.05 9.45 0.15
C HIS A 219 -8.43 10.11 0.09
N ARG A 220 -9.38 9.51 -0.63
CA ARG A 220 -10.74 10.03 -0.82
C ARG A 220 -11.81 9.14 -0.17
N SER A 221 -11.58 7.83 -0.09
CA SER A 221 -12.58 6.84 0.31
C SER A 221 -12.01 5.74 1.22
N TYR A 222 -12.87 5.03 1.97
CA TYR A 222 -12.51 3.75 2.59
C TYR A 222 -12.16 2.68 1.52
N PHE A 223 -12.60 2.84 0.28
CA PHE A 223 -12.35 1.87 -0.78
C PHE A 223 -10.98 2.00 -1.45
N ASP A 224 -10.22 3.08 -1.21
CA ASP A 224 -8.97 3.38 -1.92
C ASP A 224 -7.98 2.20 -1.88
N TYR A 225 -7.65 1.73 -0.68
CA TYR A 225 -6.72 0.61 -0.50
C TYR A 225 -7.29 -0.73 -0.99
N LEU A 226 -8.61 -0.93 -0.90
CA LEU A 226 -9.26 -2.16 -1.36
C LEU A 226 -9.23 -2.26 -2.88
N ILE A 227 -9.51 -1.16 -3.56
CA ILE A 227 -9.48 -1.05 -5.01
C ILE A 227 -8.06 -1.24 -5.51
N LEU A 228 -7.08 -0.57 -4.90
CA LEU A 228 -5.69 -0.68 -5.31
C LEU A 228 -5.15 -2.11 -5.07
N ASN A 229 -5.43 -2.69 -3.91
CA ASN A 229 -5.08 -4.09 -3.61
C ASN A 229 -5.68 -5.07 -4.64
N TYR A 230 -6.98 -4.92 -4.95
CA TYR A 230 -7.68 -5.75 -5.92
C TYR A 230 -7.11 -5.61 -7.33
N LEU A 231 -6.85 -4.37 -7.78
CA LEU A 231 -6.26 -4.08 -9.08
C LEU A 231 -4.88 -4.73 -9.22
N LEU A 232 -3.95 -4.42 -8.31
CA LEU A 232 -2.58 -4.92 -8.35
C LEU A 232 -2.55 -6.45 -8.33
N TYR A 233 -3.39 -7.08 -7.50
CA TYR A 233 -3.49 -8.53 -7.42
C TYR A 233 -3.94 -9.18 -8.72
N ASN A 234 -4.97 -8.64 -9.38
CA ASN A 234 -5.45 -9.19 -10.65
C ASN A 234 -4.42 -9.00 -11.75
N GLU A 235 -3.79 -7.83 -11.77
CA GLU A 235 -2.76 -7.44 -12.74
C GLU A 235 -1.39 -8.03 -12.47
N LYS A 236 -1.26 -8.94 -11.50
CA LYS A 236 -0.02 -9.64 -11.16
C LYS A 236 1.13 -8.67 -10.84
N VAL A 237 0.79 -7.52 -10.27
CA VAL A 237 1.74 -6.59 -9.67
C VAL A 237 1.86 -6.93 -8.19
N THR A 238 3.06 -6.79 -7.63
CA THR A 238 3.29 -7.03 -6.21
C THR A 238 2.35 -6.16 -5.37
N VAL A 239 1.63 -6.79 -4.45
CA VAL A 239 0.73 -6.10 -3.53
C VAL A 239 1.55 -5.59 -2.34
N PRO A 240 1.58 -4.28 -2.06
CA PRO A 240 2.39 -3.71 -0.99
C PRO A 240 1.80 -3.99 0.40
N LEU A 241 2.64 -3.85 1.43
CA LEU A 241 2.18 -3.74 2.81
C LEU A 241 1.62 -2.33 3.06
N VAL A 242 0.41 -2.25 3.60
CA VAL A 242 -0.29 -0.97 3.75
C VAL A 242 -0.10 -0.42 5.16
N ALA A 243 0.33 0.84 5.28
CA ALA A 243 0.35 1.56 6.54
C ALA A 243 -1.04 2.17 6.82
N ALA A 244 -1.67 1.75 7.92
CA ALA A 244 -2.97 2.28 8.33
C ALA A 244 -2.96 2.83 9.77
N GLY A 245 -3.88 3.73 10.07
CA GLY A 245 -4.10 4.19 11.44
C GLY A 245 -4.67 3.08 12.35
N ASP A 246 -4.19 2.99 13.58
CA ASP A 246 -4.64 2.03 14.59
C ASP A 246 -6.15 2.09 14.93
N ASN A 247 -6.81 3.19 14.60
CA ASN A 247 -8.27 3.33 14.68
C ASN A 247 -9.06 2.32 13.84
N LEU A 248 -8.42 1.69 12.84
CA LEU A 248 -9.01 0.61 12.03
C LEU A 248 -8.68 -0.79 12.58
N SER A 249 -7.88 -0.90 13.63
CA SER A 249 -7.45 -2.17 14.23
C SER A 249 -8.43 -2.69 15.30
N PHE A 250 -9.72 -2.78 14.98
CA PHE A 250 -10.73 -3.39 15.87
C PHE A 250 -11.18 -4.76 15.36
N PHE A 251 -11.54 -5.68 16.26
CA PHE A 251 -12.05 -7.00 15.87
C PHE A 251 -13.46 -6.87 15.25
N PRO A 252 -13.77 -7.60 14.15
CA PRO A 252 -12.93 -8.55 13.42
C PRO A 252 -12.05 -7.93 12.31
N LEU A 253 -12.37 -6.71 11.88
CA LEU A 253 -11.75 -6.06 10.71
C LEU A 253 -10.22 -5.99 10.78
N GLY A 254 -9.68 -5.57 11.92
CA GLY A 254 -8.23 -5.45 12.14
C GLY A 254 -7.49 -6.77 11.96
N ALA A 255 -8.08 -7.90 12.36
CA ALA A 255 -7.45 -9.21 12.19
C ALA A 255 -7.36 -9.61 10.71
N VAL A 256 -8.41 -9.33 9.94
CA VAL A 256 -8.45 -9.55 8.48
C VAL A 256 -7.41 -8.66 7.78
N LEU A 257 -7.43 -7.36 8.08
CA LEU A 257 -6.51 -6.39 7.48
C LEU A 257 -5.03 -6.75 7.75
N ARG A 258 -4.68 -7.17 8.97
CA ARG A 258 -3.31 -7.64 9.27
C ARG A 258 -2.89 -8.81 8.40
N GLN A 259 -3.80 -9.74 8.12
CA GLN A 259 -3.54 -10.91 7.29
C GLN A 259 -3.39 -10.55 5.81
N MET A 260 -4.06 -9.48 5.37
CA MET A 260 -3.94 -8.92 4.03
C MET A 260 -2.66 -8.10 3.80
N GLY A 261 -1.89 -7.77 4.85
CA GLY A 261 -0.64 -7.01 4.72
C GLY A 261 -0.65 -5.65 5.41
N VAL A 262 -1.73 -5.29 6.12
CA VAL A 262 -1.81 -3.99 6.81
C VAL A 262 -0.96 -4.03 8.10
N PHE A 263 -0.14 -3.01 8.30
CA PHE A 263 0.50 -2.71 9.58
C PHE A 263 -0.04 -1.40 10.13
N PHE A 264 -0.22 -1.34 11.45
CA PHE A 264 -0.97 -0.28 12.11
C PHE A 264 -0.05 0.69 12.85
N ILE A 265 -0.19 1.98 12.50
CA ILE A 265 0.57 3.08 13.09
C ILE A 265 -0.36 3.90 13.99
N ARG A 266 0.17 4.34 15.14
CA ARG A 266 -0.54 5.26 16.03
C ARG A 266 -0.77 6.61 15.35
N ARG A 267 -1.92 7.26 15.55
CA ARG A 267 -2.15 8.62 15.02
C ARG A 267 -1.29 9.70 15.67
N LYS A 268 -1.04 9.60 16.98
CA LYS A 268 -0.24 10.55 17.76
C LYS A 268 1.09 9.90 18.12
N ILE A 269 2.13 10.26 17.38
CA ILE A 269 3.47 9.65 17.51
C ILE A 269 4.50 10.62 18.10
N LYS A 270 4.30 11.94 17.92
CA LYS A 270 5.32 12.97 18.21
C LYS A 270 5.90 12.96 19.63
N ASN A 271 5.13 12.48 20.61
CA ASN A 271 5.52 12.50 22.02
C ASN A 271 6.04 11.14 22.54
N ASP A 272 6.34 10.18 21.66
CA ASP A 272 6.88 8.87 22.04
C ASP A 272 8.12 8.51 21.19
N PRO A 273 9.31 9.06 21.53
CA PRO A 273 10.55 8.80 20.79
C PRO A 273 10.92 7.30 20.76
N PHE A 274 10.54 6.55 21.79
CA PHE A 274 10.79 5.12 21.83
C PHE A 274 9.95 4.38 20.78
N TYR A 275 8.66 4.69 20.67
CA TYR A 275 7.82 4.16 19.60
C TYR A 275 8.33 4.54 18.21
N ILE A 276 8.75 5.80 18.01
CA ILE A 276 9.35 6.25 16.74
C ILE A 276 10.55 5.38 16.37
N ASN A 277 11.45 5.13 17.33
CA ASN A 277 12.62 4.29 17.10
C ASN A 277 12.25 2.85 16.73
N VAL A 278 11.26 2.26 17.42
CA VAL A 278 10.75 0.91 17.10
C VAL A 278 10.12 0.87 15.70
N LEU A 279 9.29 1.85 15.35
CA LEU A 279 8.70 1.98 14.02
C LEU A 279 9.77 2.16 12.93
N ASN A 280 10.80 2.98 13.18
CA ASN A 280 11.89 3.21 12.25
C ASN A 280 12.65 1.92 11.95
N CYS A 281 13.00 1.18 13.00
CA CYS A 281 13.70 -0.10 12.88
C CYS A 281 12.83 -1.14 12.17
N TYR A 282 11.52 -1.17 12.45
CA TYR A 282 10.57 -2.03 11.74
C TYR A 282 10.52 -1.71 10.25
N LEU A 283 10.36 -0.43 9.87
CA LEU A 283 10.31 -0.01 8.46
C LEU A 283 11.60 -0.36 7.71
N LYS A 284 12.77 -0.16 8.33
CA LYS A 284 14.06 -0.61 7.80
C LYS A 284 14.05 -2.10 7.46
N ASN A 285 13.57 -2.94 8.37
CA ASN A 285 13.55 -4.39 8.16
C ASN A 285 12.48 -4.83 7.15
N VAL A 286 11.35 -4.12 7.07
CA VAL A 286 10.33 -4.33 6.02
C VAL A 286 10.92 -4.08 4.63
N ILE A 287 11.58 -2.93 4.41
CA ILE A 287 12.17 -2.64 3.10
C ILE A 287 13.37 -3.55 2.81
N ALA A 288 14.21 -3.87 3.79
CA ALA A 288 15.34 -4.78 3.63
C ALA A 288 14.88 -6.20 3.25
N ALA A 289 13.70 -6.61 3.74
CA ALA A 289 13.05 -7.87 3.37
C ALA A 289 12.45 -7.87 1.94
N GLY A 290 12.46 -6.72 1.25
CA GLY A 290 11.97 -6.59 -0.13
C GLY A 290 10.47 -6.32 -0.26
N TYR A 291 9.79 -5.94 0.82
CA TYR A 291 8.37 -5.58 0.76
C TYR A 291 8.19 -4.17 0.20
N ASP A 292 7.28 -4.04 -0.76
CA ASP A 292 6.73 -2.75 -1.18
C ASP A 292 5.81 -2.21 -0.09
N ILE A 293 5.65 -0.88 -0.04
CA ILE A 293 4.86 -0.20 1.00
C ILE A 293 3.84 0.72 0.34
N GLU A 294 2.62 0.76 0.88
CA GLU A 294 1.58 1.71 0.50
C GLU A 294 1.20 2.56 1.71
N PHE A 295 1.08 3.87 1.52
CA PHE A 295 0.51 4.74 2.54
C PHE A 295 -0.04 6.05 1.98
N PHE A 296 -0.96 6.64 2.72
CA PHE A 296 -1.56 7.93 2.40
C PHE A 296 -0.74 9.07 3.00
N ILE A 297 -0.05 9.84 2.14
CA ILE A 297 0.81 10.95 2.57
C ILE A 297 0.03 12.07 3.28
N GLU A 298 -1.26 12.20 2.97
CA GLU A 298 -2.18 13.18 3.58
C GLU A 298 -2.45 12.91 5.08
N GLY A 299 -2.24 11.67 5.55
CA GLY A 299 -2.53 11.23 6.92
C GLY A 299 -4.02 11.06 7.25
N GLY A 300 -4.93 11.35 6.32
CA GLY A 300 -6.35 11.05 6.44
C GLY A 300 -7.16 11.59 5.25
N ARG A 301 -8.36 11.03 5.06
CA ARG A 301 -9.24 11.34 3.93
C ARG A 301 -9.50 12.84 3.73
N SER A 302 -9.47 13.28 2.47
CA SER A 302 -9.90 14.60 2.07
C SER A 302 -11.42 14.74 2.23
N ARG A 303 -11.84 15.74 3.01
CA ARG A 303 -13.25 16.09 3.25
C ARG A 303 -13.73 17.21 2.33
N SER A 304 -12.81 17.98 1.76
CA SER A 304 -13.08 19.11 0.89
C SER A 304 -12.91 18.81 -0.60
N GLY A 305 -12.37 17.63 -0.95
CA GLY A 305 -12.06 17.25 -2.33
C GLY A 305 -10.64 17.64 -2.77
N MET A 306 -9.99 18.57 -2.06
CA MET A 306 -8.61 19.01 -2.33
C MET A 306 -7.58 18.05 -1.71
N VAL A 307 -6.43 17.83 -2.35
CA VAL A 307 -5.30 17.13 -1.73
C VAL A 307 -4.78 17.93 -0.54
N ARG A 308 -4.49 17.24 0.56
CA ARG A 308 -4.00 17.86 1.79
C ARG A 308 -2.47 17.98 1.79
N SER A 309 -1.98 18.96 2.55
CA SER A 309 -0.56 19.09 2.89
C SER A 309 0.08 17.74 3.30
N PRO A 310 1.17 17.31 2.65
CA PRO A 310 1.77 16.01 2.89
C PRO A 310 2.45 15.92 4.27
N ARG A 311 2.30 14.77 4.94
CA ARG A 311 3.00 14.43 6.19
C ARG A 311 4.33 13.76 5.86
N ILE A 312 5.43 14.48 6.08
CA ILE A 312 6.78 14.06 5.67
C ILE A 312 7.40 12.92 6.49
N GLY A 313 6.89 12.63 7.69
CA GLY A 313 7.56 11.76 8.67
C GLY A 313 7.90 10.36 8.14
N MET A 314 6.92 9.68 7.52
CA MET A 314 7.13 8.32 7.01
C MET A 314 8.06 8.29 5.79
N LEU A 315 7.96 9.29 4.90
CA LEU A 315 8.89 9.44 3.77
C LEU A 315 10.32 9.63 4.24
N LYS A 316 10.53 10.50 5.24
CA LYS A 316 11.85 10.75 5.83
C LYS A 316 12.45 9.47 6.41
N MET A 317 11.68 8.73 7.21
CA MET A 317 12.13 7.45 7.79
C MET A 317 12.50 6.42 6.71
N LEU A 318 11.70 6.29 5.66
CA LEU A 318 11.99 5.36 4.56
C LEU A 318 13.25 5.79 3.79
N ALA A 319 13.39 7.07 3.48
CA ALA A 319 14.55 7.62 2.81
C ALA A 319 15.85 7.38 3.59
N GLU A 320 15.87 7.67 4.89
CA GLU A 320 17.02 7.46 5.77
C GLU A 320 17.44 5.98 5.85
N ASN A 321 16.47 5.07 5.78
CA ASN A 321 16.73 3.63 5.85
C ASN A 321 17.09 2.98 4.50
N SER A 322 16.89 3.65 3.36
CA SER A 322 17.18 3.10 2.02
C SER A 322 18.60 2.53 1.90
N LYS A 323 19.61 3.30 2.32
CA LYS A 323 21.03 2.92 2.30
C LYS A 323 21.33 1.75 3.23
N SER A 324 20.84 1.81 4.47
CA SER A 324 21.11 0.78 5.49
C SER A 324 20.41 -0.55 5.16
N ALA A 325 19.28 -0.50 4.45
CA ALA A 325 18.61 -1.66 3.89
C ALA A 325 19.25 -2.19 2.59
N GLY A 326 20.15 -1.42 1.96
CA GLY A 326 20.74 -1.76 0.67
C GLY A 326 19.72 -1.79 -0.47
N ARG A 327 18.67 -0.96 -0.39
CA ARG A 327 17.56 -0.91 -1.35
C ARG A 327 17.43 0.47 -1.98
N LYS A 328 17.11 0.48 -3.28
CA LYS A 328 16.64 1.69 -3.97
C LYS A 328 15.14 1.82 -3.74
N LEU A 329 14.68 2.98 -3.31
CA LEU A 329 13.26 3.24 -3.07
C LEU A 329 12.73 4.15 -4.17
N TYR A 330 11.63 3.76 -4.80
CA TYR A 330 10.91 4.61 -5.76
C TYR A 330 9.49 4.84 -5.27
N VAL A 331 9.12 6.11 -5.17
CA VAL A 331 7.77 6.51 -4.86
C VAL A 331 6.96 6.56 -6.15
N VAL A 332 5.82 5.89 -6.19
CA VAL A 332 4.84 6.00 -7.27
C VAL A 332 3.61 6.71 -6.71
N PRO A 333 3.41 7.99 -7.05
CA PRO A 333 2.17 8.69 -6.78
C PRO A 333 1.01 8.01 -7.53
N VAL A 334 -0.13 7.82 -6.86
CA VAL A 334 -1.31 7.20 -7.44
C VAL A 334 -2.50 8.14 -7.23
N SER A 335 -3.28 8.37 -8.28
CA SER A 335 -4.56 9.07 -8.19
C SER A 335 -5.72 8.10 -8.33
N VAL A 336 -6.67 8.18 -7.40
CA VAL A 336 -7.92 7.43 -7.44
C VAL A 336 -9.07 8.44 -7.52
N THR A 337 -9.75 8.42 -8.67
CA THR A 337 -10.88 9.32 -8.96
C THR A 337 -12.17 8.53 -9.03
N TYR A 338 -13.19 9.03 -8.36
CA TYR A 338 -14.51 8.42 -8.29
C TYR A 338 -15.52 9.28 -9.04
N GLU A 339 -16.45 8.64 -9.74
CA GLU A 339 -17.57 9.35 -10.36
C GLU A 339 -18.60 9.81 -9.32
N LYS A 340 -18.81 8.99 -8.28
CA LYS A 340 -19.68 9.30 -7.15
C LYS A 340 -19.06 8.76 -5.87
N LEU A 341 -19.16 9.52 -4.78
CA LEU A 341 -18.73 9.10 -3.43
C LEU A 341 -19.83 9.38 -2.41
N LYS A 342 -20.46 8.31 -1.89
CA LYS A 342 -21.51 8.44 -0.86
C LYS A 342 -21.00 9.07 0.44
N GLU A 343 -19.71 8.87 0.75
CA GLU A 343 -19.07 9.37 1.97
C GLU A 343 -19.04 10.91 2.04
N VAL A 344 -19.21 11.61 0.91
CA VAL A 344 -19.25 13.08 0.87
C VAL A 344 -20.40 13.64 1.69
N GLU A 345 -21.53 12.93 1.76
CA GLU A 345 -22.66 13.30 2.63
C GLU A 345 -22.30 13.20 4.12
N ASP A 346 -21.51 12.19 4.49
CA ASP A 346 -21.01 12.02 5.86
C ASP A 346 -19.98 13.09 6.21
N TYR A 347 -19.16 13.53 5.24
CA TYR A 347 -18.15 14.58 5.45
C TYR A 347 -18.79 15.93 5.80
N LYS A 348 -19.99 16.24 5.27
CA LYS A 348 -20.78 17.43 5.67
C LYS A 348 -21.04 17.41 7.18
N LYS A 349 -21.46 16.26 7.73
CA LYS A 349 -21.73 16.10 9.17
C LYS A 349 -20.46 16.18 10.03
N GLU A 350 -19.36 15.61 9.54
CA GLU A 350 -18.06 15.66 10.24
C GLU A 350 -17.49 17.09 10.29
N ARG A 351 -17.71 17.92 9.26
CA ARG A 351 -17.25 19.32 9.24
C ARG A 351 -17.95 20.17 10.29
N ASN A 352 -19.19 19.83 10.64
CA ASN A 352 -19.96 20.48 11.70
C ASN A 352 -19.59 19.99 13.12
N GLY A 353 -18.46 19.28 13.28
CA GLY A 353 -17.93 18.83 14.58
C GLY A 353 -18.38 17.43 15.02
N TYR A 354 -19.33 16.81 14.33
CA TYR A 354 -19.83 15.48 14.68
C TYR A 354 -18.98 14.37 14.06
N LYS A 355 -17.88 13.99 14.71
CA LYS A 355 -17.07 12.84 14.29
C LYS A 355 -17.34 11.61 15.15
N ILE A 356 -18.17 10.71 14.65
CA ILE A 356 -18.43 9.42 15.30
C ILE A 356 -17.20 8.50 15.09
N PRO A 357 -16.70 7.84 16.16
CA PRO A 357 -15.63 6.85 16.05
C PRO A 357 -15.91 5.79 14.99
N GLU A 358 -14.87 5.43 14.23
CA GLU A 358 -15.00 4.46 13.12
C GLU A 358 -15.57 3.11 13.57
N LYS A 359 -15.25 2.69 14.80
CA LYS A 359 -15.67 1.42 15.39
C LYS A 359 -17.19 1.36 15.63
N GLU A 360 -17.79 2.46 16.08
CA GLU A 360 -19.17 2.46 16.60
C GLU A 360 -20.20 2.32 15.50
N ASN A 361 -19.95 2.93 14.33
CA ASN A 361 -20.90 2.91 13.21
C ASN A 361 -20.42 2.12 12.00
N PHE A 362 -19.38 1.28 12.14
CA PHE A 362 -18.78 0.58 11.01
C PHE A 362 -19.79 -0.23 10.18
N PHE A 363 -20.58 -1.10 10.82
CA PHE A 363 -21.52 -1.99 10.12
C PHE A 363 -22.68 -1.23 9.47
N SER A 364 -23.22 -0.21 10.16
CA SER A 364 -24.29 0.64 9.61
C SER A 364 -23.80 1.41 8.39
N ARG A 365 -22.63 2.06 8.50
CA ARG A 365 -21.98 2.75 7.36
C ARG A 365 -21.69 1.78 6.23
N LEU A 366 -21.09 0.61 6.52
CA LEU A 366 -20.79 -0.40 5.52
C LEU A 366 -22.06 -0.83 4.77
N LYS A 367 -23.18 -1.07 5.45
CA LYS A 367 -24.46 -1.44 4.82
C LYS A 367 -24.94 -0.36 3.85
N THR A 368 -24.83 0.92 4.24
CA THR A 368 -25.21 2.05 3.38
C THR A 368 -24.28 2.17 2.18
N LEU A 369 -22.97 2.04 2.41
CA LEU A 369 -21.97 2.08 1.34
C LEU A 369 -22.19 0.95 0.34
N LEU A 370 -22.55 -0.26 0.80
CA LEU A 370 -22.76 -1.44 -0.04
C LEU A 370 -24.02 -1.38 -0.92
N LYS A 371 -25.00 -0.54 -0.58
CA LYS A 371 -26.24 -0.36 -1.37
C LYS A 371 -26.10 0.64 -2.51
N THR A 372 -24.99 1.38 -2.55
CA THR A 372 -24.79 2.46 -3.50
C THR A 372 -24.07 1.96 -4.76
N ARG A 373 -24.54 2.38 -5.93
CA ARG A 373 -23.77 2.25 -7.18
C ARG A 373 -22.95 3.52 -7.37
N TYR A 374 -21.63 3.39 -7.31
CA TYR A 374 -20.67 4.50 -7.35
C TYR A 374 -20.30 4.90 -8.79
N GLY A 375 -20.67 4.10 -9.79
CA GLY A 375 -20.25 4.32 -11.17
C GLY A 375 -18.80 3.87 -11.41
N PRO A 376 -18.12 4.42 -12.43
CA PRO A 376 -16.74 4.08 -12.72
C PRO A 376 -15.76 4.67 -11.70
N VAL A 377 -14.61 4.01 -11.57
CA VAL A 377 -13.43 4.51 -10.86
C VAL A 377 -12.28 4.61 -11.83
N TYR A 378 -11.52 5.69 -11.76
CA TYR A 378 -10.35 5.94 -12.57
C TYR A 378 -9.12 5.88 -11.68
N ILE A 379 -8.13 5.09 -12.08
CA ILE A 379 -6.90 4.84 -11.34
C ILE A 379 -5.74 5.17 -12.27
N ARG A 380 -4.84 6.04 -11.81
CA ARG A 380 -3.66 6.46 -12.57
C ARG A 380 -2.42 6.35 -11.71
N PHE A 381 -1.36 5.80 -12.31
CA PHE A 381 -0.06 5.71 -11.67
C PHE A 381 0.89 6.71 -12.33
N SER A 382 1.40 7.63 -11.53
CA SER A 382 2.32 8.65 -12.01
C SER A 382 3.73 8.08 -12.19
N ARG A 383 4.58 8.84 -12.88
CA ARG A 383 6.00 8.46 -13.03
C ARG A 383 6.67 8.30 -11.67
N PRO A 384 7.47 7.22 -11.45
CA PRO A 384 8.14 7.01 -10.19
C PRO A 384 9.18 8.10 -9.91
N ILE A 385 9.27 8.50 -8.65
CA ILE A 385 10.24 9.46 -8.12
C ILE A 385 11.23 8.68 -7.27
N TYR A 386 12.51 8.77 -7.58
CA TYR A 386 13.55 8.16 -6.75
C TYR A 386 13.62 8.85 -5.38
N LEU A 387 13.43 8.08 -4.31
CA LEU A 387 13.50 8.59 -2.95
C LEU A 387 14.94 8.54 -2.47
N SER A 388 15.64 9.66 -2.65
CA SER A 388 17.02 9.83 -2.20
C SER A 388 17.14 9.71 -0.68
N SER A 389 18.26 9.16 -0.19
CA SER A 389 18.58 9.15 1.24
C SER A 389 18.70 10.55 1.85
N LYS A 390 18.99 11.56 1.01
CA LYS A 390 18.97 12.97 1.40
C LYS A 390 17.56 13.50 1.14
N PHE A 391 16.61 13.11 1.98
CA PHE A 391 15.22 13.53 1.85
C PHE A 391 15.09 15.04 1.99
N ASN A 392 14.23 15.63 1.16
CA ASN A 392 13.91 17.04 1.20
C ASN A 392 12.39 17.24 1.14
N GLU A 393 11.86 18.22 1.85
CA GLU A 393 10.41 18.48 1.94
C GLU A 393 9.80 18.80 0.56
N GLN A 394 10.53 19.47 -0.34
CA GLN A 394 10.10 19.66 -1.74
C GLN A 394 9.78 18.33 -2.44
N THR A 395 10.41 17.21 -2.06
CA THR A 395 10.09 15.89 -2.62
C THR A 395 8.65 15.49 -2.29
N ALA A 396 8.18 15.78 -1.07
CA ALA A 396 6.83 15.46 -0.65
C ALA A 396 5.78 16.32 -1.39
N PHE A 397 6.07 17.59 -1.62
CA PHE A 397 5.20 18.46 -2.42
C PHE A 397 5.15 18.01 -3.89
N ARG A 398 6.29 17.63 -4.46
CA ARG A 398 6.34 17.08 -5.82
C ARG A 398 5.57 15.77 -5.97
N ILE A 399 5.56 14.91 -4.94
CA ILE A 399 4.71 13.72 -4.89
C ILE A 399 3.24 14.13 -4.96
N ALA A 400 2.80 15.06 -4.11
CA ALA A 400 1.41 15.53 -4.10
C ALA A 400 0.99 16.18 -5.43
N GLU A 401 1.86 17.00 -6.03
CA GLU A 401 1.68 17.57 -7.37
C GLU A 401 1.47 16.48 -8.43
N TYR A 402 2.26 15.40 -8.38
CA TYR A 402 2.15 14.29 -9.32
C TYR A 402 0.87 13.46 -9.10
N GLN A 403 0.32 13.42 -7.88
CA GLN A 403 -0.99 12.83 -7.63
C GLN A 403 -2.09 13.68 -8.28
N GLU A 404 -2.04 15.00 -8.09
CA GLU A 404 -3.03 15.92 -8.66
C GLU A 404 -3.00 15.88 -10.19
N ARG A 405 -1.82 15.98 -10.81
CA ARG A 405 -1.68 15.90 -12.27
C ARG A 405 -2.16 14.58 -12.87
N ALA A 406 -2.17 13.49 -12.09
CA ALA A 406 -2.69 12.20 -12.55
C ALA A 406 -4.20 12.04 -12.31
N THR A 407 -4.85 12.98 -11.63
CA THR A 407 -6.29 12.97 -11.39
C THR A 407 -7.04 13.09 -12.71
N VAL A 408 -7.99 12.18 -12.92
CA VAL A 408 -8.88 12.22 -14.07
C VAL A 408 -9.99 13.22 -13.78
N ILE A 409 -10.31 14.07 -14.75
CA ILE A 409 -11.48 14.94 -14.67
C ILE A 409 -12.72 14.07 -14.87
N SER A 410 -13.43 13.78 -13.77
CA SER A 410 -14.67 13.01 -13.81
C SER A 410 -15.83 13.86 -14.33
N PHE A 411 -16.89 13.19 -14.77
CA PHE A 411 -18.06 13.88 -15.31
C PHE A 411 -18.74 14.72 -14.21
N SER A 412 -18.97 14.14 -13.03
CA SER A 412 -19.51 14.85 -11.86
C SER A 412 -18.67 16.06 -11.44
N ALA A 413 -17.33 15.97 -11.51
CA ALA A 413 -16.46 17.08 -11.15
C ALA A 413 -16.60 18.27 -12.10
N LEU A 414 -16.57 18.02 -13.42
CA LEU A 414 -16.76 19.10 -14.38
C LEU A 414 -18.18 19.67 -14.33
N PHE A 415 -19.19 18.81 -14.24
CA PHE A 415 -20.59 19.22 -14.10
C PHE A 415 -20.78 20.12 -12.88
N SER A 416 -20.26 19.72 -11.71
CA SER A 416 -20.34 20.55 -10.50
C SER A 416 -19.59 21.87 -10.63
N THR A 417 -18.46 21.92 -11.32
CA THR A 417 -17.74 23.17 -11.58
C THR A 417 -18.57 24.13 -12.41
N VAL A 418 -19.08 23.68 -13.56
CA VAL A 418 -19.91 24.51 -14.45
C VAL A 418 -21.17 25.00 -13.72
N PHE A 419 -21.84 24.10 -12.99
CA PHE A 419 -23.06 24.44 -12.27
C PHE A 419 -22.85 25.47 -11.15
N LEU A 420 -21.69 25.43 -10.48
CA LEU A 420 -21.36 26.39 -9.41
C LEU A 420 -20.93 27.78 -9.93
N CYS A 421 -20.62 27.93 -11.22
CA CYS A 421 -20.21 29.21 -11.78
C CYS A 421 -21.38 30.18 -11.98
N GLN A 422 -22.63 29.70 -11.92
CA GLN A 422 -23.83 30.52 -12.12
C GLN A 422 -24.91 30.19 -11.09
N LYS A 423 -25.82 31.14 -10.87
CA LYS A 423 -26.94 30.96 -9.93
C LYS A 423 -28.01 30.04 -10.50
N GLU A 424 -28.27 30.19 -11.80
CA GLU A 424 -29.31 29.48 -12.53
C GLU A 424 -28.75 29.08 -13.89
N LEU A 425 -29.09 27.88 -14.36
CA LEU A 425 -28.57 27.30 -15.60
C LEU A 425 -29.63 26.43 -16.26
N ASN A 426 -29.84 26.57 -17.57
CA ASN A 426 -30.67 25.63 -18.33
C ASN A 426 -29.85 24.41 -18.79
N SER A 427 -30.52 23.33 -19.22
CA SER A 427 -29.83 22.08 -19.63
C SER A 427 -28.85 22.28 -20.79
N ASN A 428 -29.21 23.11 -21.77
CA ASN A 428 -28.40 23.32 -22.98
C ASN A 428 -27.15 24.14 -22.65
N GLU A 429 -27.28 25.19 -21.85
CA GLU A 429 -26.17 26.00 -21.37
C GLU A 429 -25.14 25.17 -20.58
N VAL A 430 -25.59 24.20 -19.76
CA VAL A 430 -24.69 23.29 -19.06
C VAL A 430 -23.90 22.45 -20.06
N ILE A 431 -24.56 21.91 -21.08
CA ILE A 431 -23.92 21.07 -22.11
C ILE A 431 -22.90 21.90 -22.90
N GLU A 432 -23.31 23.05 -23.44
CA GLU A 432 -22.43 23.95 -24.23
C GLU A 432 -21.19 24.37 -23.44
N LYS A 433 -21.35 24.73 -22.16
CA LYS A 433 -20.22 25.12 -21.31
C LYS A 433 -19.31 23.93 -20.98
N MET A 434 -19.89 22.76 -20.71
CA MET A 434 -19.09 21.55 -20.51
C MET A 434 -18.33 21.17 -21.78
N GLU A 435 -18.93 21.27 -22.96
CA GLU A 435 -18.29 21.02 -24.25
C GLU A 435 -17.10 21.96 -24.45
N TYR A 436 -17.30 23.26 -24.24
CA TYR A 436 -16.23 24.25 -24.29
C TYR A 436 -15.09 23.88 -23.33
N CYS A 437 -15.39 23.64 -22.05
CA CYS A 437 -14.38 23.26 -21.07
C CYS A 437 -13.65 21.97 -21.45
N VAL A 438 -14.35 20.95 -21.96
CA VAL A 438 -13.72 19.68 -22.38
C VAL A 438 -12.76 19.90 -23.54
N ASN A 439 -13.15 20.72 -24.52
CA ASN A 439 -12.31 21.02 -25.68
C ASN A 439 -11.02 21.74 -25.26
N GLU A 440 -11.12 22.72 -24.36
CA GLU A 440 -9.98 23.43 -23.82
C GLU A 440 -9.09 22.54 -22.94
N LEU A 441 -9.70 21.78 -22.03
CA LEU A 441 -8.98 20.90 -21.12
C LEU A 441 -8.23 19.79 -21.85
N LYS A 442 -8.75 19.30 -22.98
CA LYS A 442 -8.07 18.29 -23.82
C LYS A 442 -6.82 18.82 -24.52
N GLN A 443 -6.70 20.13 -24.71
CA GLN A 443 -5.49 20.74 -25.28
C GLN A 443 -4.33 20.75 -24.27
N LEU A 444 -4.61 20.60 -22.98
CA LEU A 444 -3.60 20.57 -21.93
C LEU A 444 -2.90 19.19 -21.86
N PRO A 445 -1.56 19.12 -21.97
CA PRO A 445 -0.83 17.87 -22.20
C PRO A 445 -0.84 16.88 -21.03
N PHE A 446 -1.21 17.32 -19.82
CA PHE A 446 -1.24 16.49 -18.61
C PHE A 446 -2.67 16.23 -18.12
N VAL A 447 -3.69 16.80 -18.77
CA VAL A 447 -5.08 16.61 -18.36
C VAL A 447 -5.65 15.36 -19.00
N ILE A 448 -6.39 14.59 -18.21
CA ILE A 448 -7.05 13.37 -18.65
C ILE A 448 -8.53 13.50 -18.30
N THR A 449 -9.39 13.36 -19.30
CA THR A 449 -10.85 13.43 -19.13
C THR A 449 -11.45 12.03 -19.05
N ALA A 450 -12.45 11.85 -18.20
CA ALA A 450 -13.24 10.63 -18.15
C ALA A 450 -13.94 10.35 -19.49
N PRO A 451 -14.08 9.07 -19.92
CA PRO A 451 -14.82 8.72 -21.14
C PRO A 451 -16.29 9.18 -21.12
N ALA A 452 -16.88 9.35 -19.95
CA ALA A 452 -18.23 9.89 -19.79
C ALA A 452 -18.38 11.33 -20.35
N LEU A 453 -17.28 12.09 -20.43
CA LEU A 453 -17.27 13.44 -21.00
C LEU A 453 -17.33 13.45 -22.55
N ALA A 454 -17.36 12.28 -23.22
CA ALA A 454 -17.50 12.20 -24.67
C ALA A 454 -18.97 12.24 -25.15
N ASN A 455 -19.95 12.01 -24.27
CA ASN A 455 -21.38 11.99 -24.60
C ASN A 455 -22.13 12.91 -23.62
N LEU A 456 -21.86 14.22 -23.72
CA LEU A 456 -22.31 15.20 -22.74
C LEU A 456 -23.83 15.38 -22.77
N ASP A 457 -24.42 15.47 -23.96
CA ASP A 457 -25.85 15.50 -24.21
C ASP A 457 -26.63 14.45 -23.39
N VAL A 458 -26.32 13.17 -23.59
CA VAL A 458 -27.02 12.05 -22.93
C VAL A 458 -26.72 12.02 -21.43
N ASN A 459 -25.47 12.25 -21.04
CA ASN A 459 -25.06 12.12 -19.64
C ASN A 459 -25.56 13.29 -18.78
N CYS A 460 -25.58 14.53 -19.31
CA CYS A 460 -26.12 15.71 -18.63
C CYS A 460 -27.61 15.53 -18.37
N SER A 461 -28.42 15.19 -19.39
CA SER A 461 -29.85 14.99 -19.20
C SER A 461 -30.16 13.89 -18.17
N ARG A 462 -29.37 12.80 -18.17
CA ARG A 462 -29.52 11.71 -17.20
C ARG A 462 -29.13 12.13 -15.78
N LEU A 463 -28.07 12.93 -15.63
CA LEU A 463 -27.63 13.41 -14.31
C LEU A 463 -28.61 14.44 -13.75
N ILE A 464 -29.01 15.44 -14.54
CA ILE A 464 -30.00 16.46 -14.15
C ILE A 464 -31.28 15.79 -13.65
N ARG A 465 -31.86 14.84 -14.41
CA ARG A 465 -33.06 14.11 -13.99
C ARG A 465 -32.89 13.40 -12.64
N ARG A 466 -31.70 12.86 -12.36
CA ARG A 466 -31.39 12.20 -11.08
C ARG A 466 -31.24 13.20 -9.94
N LEU A 467 -30.59 14.34 -10.19
CA LEU A 467 -30.36 15.38 -9.20
C LEU A 467 -31.67 16.09 -8.83
N VAL A 468 -32.53 16.36 -9.80
CA VAL A 468 -33.90 16.86 -9.59
C VAL A 468 -34.71 15.87 -8.76
N LYS A 469 -34.69 14.57 -9.13
CA LYS A 469 -35.39 13.54 -8.34
C LYS A 469 -34.86 13.42 -6.89
N LYS A 470 -33.56 13.66 -6.69
CA LYS A 470 -32.94 13.65 -5.35
C LYS A 470 -33.23 14.94 -4.56
N GLY A 471 -33.57 16.05 -5.24
CA GLY A 471 -33.74 17.37 -4.64
C GLY A 471 -32.42 18.15 -4.50
N ASP A 472 -31.35 17.70 -5.15
CA ASP A 472 -30.05 18.40 -5.12
C ASP A 472 -30.06 19.65 -6.02
N ILE A 473 -30.87 19.61 -7.07
CA ILE A 473 -31.13 20.70 -7.99
C ILE A 473 -32.65 20.89 -8.06
N LEU A 474 -33.09 22.15 -8.12
CA LEU A 474 -34.49 22.56 -8.16
C LEU A 474 -34.79 23.22 -9.51
N ASP A 475 -36.02 23.05 -10.01
CA ASP A 475 -36.56 23.76 -11.17
C ASP A 475 -37.74 24.61 -10.67
N PRO A 476 -37.47 25.80 -10.08
CA PRO A 476 -38.47 26.57 -9.37
C PRO A 476 -39.62 27.03 -10.28
N ASP A 477 -39.28 27.41 -11.52
CA ASP A 477 -40.22 27.99 -12.48
C ASP A 477 -40.80 26.95 -13.46
N LYS A 478 -40.37 25.69 -13.39
CA LYS A 478 -40.74 24.60 -14.31
C LYS A 478 -40.49 24.94 -15.78
N ASN A 479 -39.52 25.81 -16.03
CA ASN A 479 -39.11 26.28 -17.36
C ASN A 479 -37.84 25.58 -17.85
N GLY A 480 -37.32 24.61 -17.09
CA GLY A 480 -36.07 23.91 -17.42
C GLY A 480 -34.80 24.69 -17.04
N THR A 481 -34.96 25.74 -16.22
CA THR A 481 -33.86 26.47 -15.57
C THR A 481 -33.68 25.94 -14.16
N PHE A 482 -32.45 25.57 -13.85
CA PHE A 482 -32.12 24.82 -12.65
C PHE A 482 -31.31 25.64 -11.66
N VAL A 483 -31.65 25.51 -10.37
CA VAL A 483 -30.97 26.17 -9.25
C VAL A 483 -30.43 25.12 -8.28
N LEU A 484 -29.23 25.36 -7.73
CA LEU A 484 -28.63 24.45 -6.77
C LEU A 484 -29.33 24.52 -5.42
N SER A 485 -29.74 23.37 -4.87
CA SER A 485 -30.26 23.32 -3.51
C SER A 485 -29.16 23.67 -2.49
N PRO A 486 -29.45 24.47 -1.44
CA PRO A 486 -28.50 24.78 -0.38
C PRO A 486 -27.87 23.54 0.26
N ASP A 487 -28.61 22.43 0.31
CA ASP A 487 -28.14 21.19 0.90
C ASP A 487 -27.07 20.47 0.08
N ALA A 488 -27.08 20.66 -1.25
CA ALA A 488 -26.18 20.02 -2.21
C ALA A 488 -24.88 20.81 -2.45
N VAL A 489 -24.81 22.07 -2.02
CA VAL A 489 -23.64 22.96 -2.19
C VAL A 489 -22.34 22.31 -1.71
N HIS A 490 -22.37 21.57 -0.60
CA HIS A 490 -21.19 20.88 -0.09
C HIS A 490 -20.71 19.77 -1.03
N GLU A 491 -21.63 18.96 -1.55
CA GLU A 491 -21.32 17.86 -2.47
C GLU A 491 -20.75 18.39 -3.79
N PHE A 492 -21.36 19.44 -4.35
CA PHE A 492 -20.86 20.07 -5.58
C PHE A 492 -19.48 20.69 -5.39
N ASN A 493 -19.25 21.39 -4.27
CA ASN A 493 -17.94 21.96 -3.99
C ASN A 493 -16.87 20.87 -3.82
N TYR A 494 -17.21 19.73 -3.22
CA TYR A 494 -16.29 18.60 -3.11
C TYR A 494 -15.82 18.13 -4.49
N TYR A 495 -16.76 17.89 -5.41
CA TYR A 495 -16.41 17.42 -6.76
C TYR A 495 -15.67 18.50 -7.56
N LYS A 496 -16.10 19.77 -7.52
CA LYS A 496 -15.38 20.90 -8.14
C LYS A 496 -13.92 20.96 -7.67
N ASN A 497 -13.71 20.90 -6.35
CA ASN A 497 -12.38 20.99 -5.76
C ASN A 497 -11.46 19.85 -6.18
N SER A 498 -12.01 18.67 -6.52
CA SER A 498 -11.22 17.53 -6.95
C SER A 498 -10.52 17.71 -8.31
N ILE A 499 -10.91 18.73 -9.08
CA ILE A 499 -10.32 19.07 -10.39
C ILE A 499 -9.80 20.51 -10.47
N ALA A 500 -9.74 21.23 -9.34
CA ALA A 500 -9.34 22.64 -9.33
C ALA A 500 -7.91 22.86 -9.88
N PHE A 501 -7.02 21.87 -9.72
CA PHE A 501 -5.66 21.90 -10.31
C PHE A 501 -5.69 22.05 -11.84
N ALA A 502 -6.68 21.46 -12.52
CA ALA A 502 -6.76 21.53 -13.98
C ALA A 502 -7.15 22.94 -14.43
N PHE A 503 -8.06 23.58 -13.68
CA PHE A 503 -8.51 24.94 -13.96
C PHE A 503 -7.45 25.98 -13.63
N SER A 504 -6.62 25.79 -12.60
CA SER A 504 -5.52 26.73 -12.34
C SER A 504 -4.53 26.80 -13.49
N TYR A 505 -4.22 25.65 -14.09
CA TYR A 505 -3.41 25.61 -15.29
C TYR A 505 -4.11 26.18 -16.51
N PHE A 506 -5.40 25.89 -16.68
CA PHE A 506 -6.19 26.49 -17.74
C PHE A 506 -6.16 28.03 -17.65
N PHE A 507 -6.41 28.61 -16.48
CA PHE A 507 -6.32 30.06 -16.27
C PHE A 507 -4.91 30.59 -16.52
N ALA A 508 -3.86 29.90 -16.04
CA ALA A 508 -2.48 30.33 -16.29
C ALA A 508 -2.10 30.27 -17.78
N SER A 509 -2.63 29.28 -18.52
CA SER A 509 -2.44 29.15 -19.97
C SER A 509 -3.20 30.22 -20.75
N LEU A 510 -4.39 30.60 -20.28
CA LEU A 510 -5.23 31.63 -20.89
C LEU A 510 -4.65 33.04 -20.69
N LEU A 511 -3.84 33.25 -19.65
CA LEU A 511 -3.18 34.51 -19.30
C LEU A 511 -1.76 34.65 -19.90
N GLU A 512 -1.55 34.16 -21.13
CA GLU A 512 -0.24 34.01 -21.80
C GLU A 512 0.85 35.01 -21.38
N GLY A 513 1.84 34.49 -20.62
CA GLY A 513 3.08 35.16 -20.28
C GLY A 513 4.09 34.14 -19.75
N ASN A 514 5.31 34.08 -20.32
CA ASN A 514 6.37 33.12 -19.96
C ASN A 514 6.84 33.25 -18.49
N GLU A 515 6.49 34.33 -17.78
CA GLU A 515 6.78 34.54 -16.37
C GLU A 515 5.85 33.74 -15.42
N ASN A 516 4.73 33.19 -15.93
CA ASN A 516 3.65 32.63 -15.10
C ASN A 516 3.83 31.17 -14.67
N ARG A 517 4.97 30.54 -14.98
CA ARG A 517 5.32 29.22 -14.42
C ARG A 517 5.50 29.32 -12.89
N GLY A 518 6.02 30.46 -12.41
CA GLY A 518 6.13 30.77 -10.99
C GLY A 518 4.75 30.86 -10.32
N PHE A 519 3.84 31.64 -10.90
CA PHE A 519 2.47 31.78 -10.40
C PHE A 519 1.70 30.46 -10.39
N ALA A 520 1.77 29.64 -11.44
CA ALA A 520 1.09 28.35 -11.48
C ALA A 520 1.65 27.38 -10.42
N VAL A 521 2.97 27.38 -10.21
CA VAL A 521 3.61 26.58 -9.14
C VAL A 521 3.22 27.12 -7.77
N GLU A 522 3.25 28.44 -7.55
CA GLU A 522 2.87 29.08 -6.28
C GLU A 522 1.39 28.86 -5.96
N PHE A 523 0.52 28.92 -6.97
CA PHE A 523 -0.90 28.63 -6.83
C PHE A 523 -1.14 27.15 -6.49
N LEU A 524 -0.48 26.22 -7.19
CA LEU A 524 -0.56 24.79 -6.86
C LEU A 524 0.04 24.48 -5.50
N GLU A 525 1.13 25.14 -5.12
CA GLU A 525 1.69 25.05 -3.79
C GLU A 525 0.69 25.55 -2.75
N THR A 526 0.02 26.67 -2.99
CA THR A 526 -1.01 27.22 -2.11
C THR A 526 -2.21 26.29 -2.01
N PHE A 527 -2.60 25.67 -3.13
CA PHE A 527 -3.67 24.69 -3.21
C PHE A 527 -3.33 23.39 -2.46
N ILE A 528 -2.15 22.82 -2.69
CA ILE A 528 -1.63 21.62 -2.01
C ILE A 528 -1.38 21.88 -0.52
N LYS A 529 -0.85 23.07 -0.19
CA LYS A 529 -0.69 23.50 1.22
C LYS A 529 -2.06 23.58 1.90
N GLY A 530 -3.13 23.78 1.12
CA GLY A 530 -4.50 23.88 1.57
C GLY A 530 -4.63 25.12 2.42
N PHE A 531 -4.93 26.26 1.79
CA PHE A 531 -5.20 27.58 2.39
C PHE A 531 -5.09 27.55 3.92
N ASN A 532 -3.90 27.87 4.44
CA ASN A 532 -3.69 28.03 5.88
C ASN A 532 -4.72 29.05 6.36
N SER A 533 -5.68 28.63 7.16
CA SER A 533 -6.72 29.48 7.74
C SER A 533 -6.18 30.39 8.86
N THR A 534 -5.00 30.97 8.64
CA THR A 534 -4.33 31.92 9.57
C THR A 534 -3.91 33.21 8.88
N MET A 535 -4.42 33.51 7.68
CA MET A 535 -4.37 34.85 7.10
C MET A 535 -5.77 35.26 6.62
N ILE A 536 -6.61 35.63 7.59
CA ILE A 536 -7.56 36.75 7.53
C ILE A 536 -7.39 37.48 8.86
#